data_AF-A0AAV2ISG2-F1
#
_entry.id   AF-A0AAV2ISG2-F1
#
_cell.length_a   1.000
_cell.length_b   1.000
_cell.length_c   1.000
_cell.angle_alpha   90.00
_cell.angle_beta   90.00
_cell.angle_gamma   90.00
#
_symmetry.space_group_name_H-M   'P 1'
#
loop_
_entity.id
_entity.type
_entity.pdbx_description
1 polymer ?
#
loop_
_entity_poly.entity_id
_entity_poly.type
_entity_poly.pdbx_seq_one_letter_code
_entity_poly.pdbx_strand_id
1 'polypeptide(L)'
;AEYGTPLFVFSESRIEHNIARLQKAESVIDAELKVCYAAKANSLMAILRTVKDAGCDLEVNSGGELWKALKVGFTGEQLIFNGTSKEVWELELAINSNIYAIQVDS
;
A
#
# COMPACT_ATOMS: atom_id res chain seq x y z
N ALA A 1 15.91 -3.24 30.20
CA ALA A 1 15.52 -2.37 29.08
C ALA A 1 16.20 -2.90 27.82
N GLU A 2 15.51 -3.72 27.04
CA GLU A 2 16.10 -4.44 25.89
C GLU A 2 16.28 -3.54 24.65
N TYR A 3 15.37 -2.58 24.43
CA TYR A 3 15.30 -1.79 23.19
C TYR A 3 15.47 -0.27 23.37
N GLY A 4 15.68 0.22 24.61
CA GLY A 4 15.84 1.66 24.90
C GLY A 4 14.58 2.50 24.70
N THR A 5 14.68 3.82 24.92
CA THR A 5 13.60 4.81 24.68
C THR A 5 14.17 6.12 24.09
N PRO A 6 13.41 6.83 23.23
CA PRO A 6 12.04 6.52 22.77
C PRO A 6 12.01 5.38 21.72
N LEU A 7 10.96 4.57 21.76
CA LEU A 7 10.77 3.40 20.88
C LEU A 7 9.34 3.40 20.32
N PHE A 8 9.21 3.20 19.01
CA PHE A 8 7.92 2.91 18.37
C PHE A 8 7.66 1.41 18.36
N VAL A 9 6.47 1.00 18.80
CA VAL A 9 6.02 -0.39 18.76
C VAL A 9 4.71 -0.45 18.00
N PHE A 10 4.62 -1.34 17.02
CA PHE A 10 3.44 -1.56 16.20
C PHE A 10 2.88 -2.96 16.44
N SER A 11 1.56 -3.09 16.43
CA SER A 11 0.86 -4.36 16.58
C SER A 11 0.38 -4.84 15.21
N GLU A 12 0.96 -5.95 14.74
CA GLU A 12 0.56 -6.64 13.51
C GLU A 12 -0.91 -7.04 13.53
N SER A 13 -1.37 -7.71 14.59
CA SER A 13 -2.77 -8.12 14.74
C SER A 13 -3.76 -6.95 14.73
N ARG A 14 -3.34 -5.76 15.18
CA ARG A 14 -4.17 -4.56 15.09
C ARG A 14 -4.30 -4.06 13.65
N ILE A 15 -3.25 -4.15 12.84
CA ILE A 15 -3.27 -3.79 11.42
C ILE A 15 -4.22 -4.74 10.67
N GLU A 16 -4.02 -6.05 10.84
CA GLU A 16 -4.87 -7.09 10.24
C GLU A 16 -6.35 -6.90 10.61
N HIS A 17 -6.64 -6.68 11.89
CA HIS A 17 -8.01 -6.46 12.35
C HIS A 17 -8.66 -5.23 11.72
N ASN A 18 -7.92 -4.14 11.55
CA ASN A 18 -8.45 -2.93 10.93
C ASN A 18 -8.75 -3.15 9.43
N ILE A 19 -7.88 -3.85 8.71
CA ILE A 19 -8.09 -4.22 7.29
C ILE A 19 -9.32 -5.11 7.16
N ALA A 20 -9.42 -6.18 7.95
CA ALA A 20 -10.56 -7.09 7.93
C ALA A 20 -11.89 -6.37 8.25
N ARG A 21 -11.86 -5.35 9.11
CA ARG A 21 -13.05 -4.52 9.39
C ARG A 21 -13.48 -3.69 8.19
N LEU A 22 -12.56 -3.19 7.36
CA LEU A 22 -12.89 -2.45 6.15
C LEU A 22 -13.38 -3.38 5.04
N GLN A 23 -12.74 -4.54 4.86
CA GLN A 23 -13.14 -5.53 3.86
C GLN A 23 -14.57 -6.06 4.08
N LYS A 24 -15.07 -6.08 5.32
CA LYS A 24 -16.48 -6.41 5.60
C LYS A 24 -17.50 -5.52 4.89
N ALA A 25 -17.11 -4.33 4.43
CA ALA A 25 -17.99 -3.48 3.65
C ALA A 25 -18.42 -4.12 2.32
N GLU A 26 -17.64 -5.08 1.79
CA GLU A 26 -17.98 -5.81 0.57
C GLU A 26 -19.34 -6.52 0.68
N SER A 27 -19.71 -7.00 1.87
CA SER A 27 -20.96 -7.74 2.07
C SER A 27 -22.23 -6.87 2.02
N VAL A 28 -22.09 -5.55 1.90
CA VAL A 28 -23.22 -4.60 1.94
C VAL A 28 -23.25 -3.65 0.74
N ILE A 29 -22.39 -3.88 -0.26
CA ILE A 29 -22.35 -3.13 -1.51
C ILE A 29 -22.59 -4.08 -2.69
N ASP A 30 -23.10 -3.55 -3.80
CA ASP A 30 -23.28 -4.28 -5.06
C ASP A 30 -22.15 -3.94 -6.05
N ALA A 31 -20.90 -4.08 -5.59
CA ALA A 31 -19.70 -3.80 -6.35
C ALA A 31 -18.49 -4.56 -5.75
N GLU A 32 -17.47 -4.82 -6.57
CA GLU A 32 -16.19 -5.34 -6.09
C GLU A 32 -15.49 -4.31 -5.20
N LEU A 33 -15.00 -4.74 -4.04
CA LEU A 33 -14.31 -3.87 -3.09
C LEU A 33 -12.79 -4.05 -3.16
N LYS A 34 -12.08 -2.97 -3.50
CA LYS A 34 -10.62 -2.92 -3.47
C LYS A 34 -10.15 -1.95 -2.38
N VAL A 35 -9.70 -2.47 -1.24
CA VAL A 35 -9.16 -1.64 -0.15
C VAL A 35 -7.68 -1.37 -0.43
N CYS A 36 -7.33 -0.10 -0.62
CA CYS A 36 -5.95 0.32 -0.91
C CYS A 36 -5.36 1.10 0.28
N TYR A 37 -4.36 0.53 0.95
CA TYR A 37 -3.67 1.21 2.04
C TYR A 37 -2.76 2.32 1.50
N ALA A 38 -2.85 3.53 2.06
CA ALA A 38 -2.01 4.65 1.65
C ALA A 38 -0.60 4.53 2.24
N ALA A 39 0.39 4.20 1.42
CA ALA A 39 1.77 3.92 1.87
C ALA A 39 2.41 5.10 2.64
N LYS A 40 2.02 6.33 2.32
CA LYS A 40 2.47 7.56 3.01
C LYS A 40 2.12 7.59 4.50
N ALA A 41 1.12 6.81 4.94
CA ALA A 41 0.77 6.72 6.36
C ALA A 41 1.86 6.00 7.16
N ASN A 42 2.42 4.92 6.61
CA ASN A 42 3.61 4.23 7.14
C ASN A 42 4.16 3.23 6.12
N SER A 43 5.31 3.55 5.51
CA SER A 43 5.96 2.70 4.49
C SER A 43 7.15 1.89 5.03
N LEU A 44 7.12 1.51 6.31
CA LEU A 44 8.06 0.51 6.83
C LEU A 44 7.81 -0.83 6.12
N MET A 45 8.88 -1.48 5.65
CA MET A 45 8.78 -2.72 4.85
C MET A 45 8.00 -3.84 5.57
N ALA A 46 8.15 -3.93 6.90
CA ALA A 46 7.42 -4.89 7.72
C ALA A 46 5.90 -4.59 7.76
N ILE A 47 5.51 -3.32 7.90
CA ILE A 47 4.10 -2.92 7.89
C ILE A 47 3.48 -3.15 6.52
N LEU A 48 4.19 -2.78 5.45
CA LEU A 48 3.73 -3.05 4.09
C LEU A 48 3.54 -4.55 3.83
N ARG A 49 4.40 -5.40 4.42
CA ARG A 49 4.25 -6.85 4.34
C ARG A 49 3.01 -7.33 5.08
N THR A 50 2.79 -6.90 6.32
CA THR A 50 1.56 -7.21 7.07
C THR A 50 0.31 -6.76 6.32
N VAL A 51 0.32 -5.56 5.72
CA VAL A 51 -0.80 -5.03 4.92
C VAL A 51 -1.08 -5.94 3.72
N LYS A 52 -0.03 -6.35 3.00
CA LYS A 52 -0.15 -7.27 1.86
C LYS A 52 -0.72 -8.63 2.27
N ASP A 53 -0.14 -9.21 3.32
CA ASP A 53 -0.46 -10.56 3.77
C ASP A 53 -1.89 -10.60 4.38
N ALA A 54 -2.41 -9.47 4.85
CA ALA A 54 -3.81 -9.28 5.23
C ALA A 54 -4.78 -9.09 4.03
N GLY A 55 -4.30 -9.20 2.79
CA GLY A 55 -5.12 -9.10 1.57
C GLY A 55 -5.57 -7.68 1.21
N CYS A 56 -4.85 -6.67 1.69
CA CYS A 56 -5.08 -5.28 1.30
C CYS A 56 -4.19 -4.93 0.10
N ASP A 57 -4.71 -4.14 -0.83
CA ASP A 57 -3.93 -3.54 -1.91
C ASP A 57 -3.23 -2.27 -1.42
N LEU A 58 -2.42 -1.64 -2.27
CA LEU A 58 -1.59 -0.51 -1.87
C LEU A 58 -1.73 0.68 -2.80
N GLU A 59 -1.90 1.85 -2.20
CA GLU A 59 -1.76 3.15 -2.84
C GLU A 59 -0.37 3.71 -2.56
N VAL A 60 0.31 4.17 -3.60
CA VAL A 60 1.64 4.79 -3.55
C VAL A 60 1.58 6.20 -4.12
N ASN A 61 2.39 7.11 -3.58
CA ASN A 61 2.46 8.53 -3.96
C ASN A 61 3.83 8.92 -4.56
N SER A 62 4.79 7.99 -4.64
CA SER A 62 6.09 8.21 -5.27
C SER A 62 6.70 6.90 -5.79
N GLY A 63 7.68 7.01 -6.68
CA GLY A 63 8.48 5.88 -7.17
C GLY A 63 9.25 5.17 -6.06
N GLY A 64 9.60 5.85 -4.97
CA GLY A 64 10.19 5.23 -3.79
C GLY A 64 9.20 4.31 -3.04
N GLU A 65 7.95 4.73 -2.91
CA GLU A 65 6.89 3.89 -2.33
C GLU A 65 6.52 2.73 -3.25
N LEU A 66 6.43 3.00 -4.56
CA LEU A 66 6.22 1.97 -5.58
C LEU A 66 7.34 0.90 -5.53
N TRP A 67 8.60 1.34 -5.46
CA TRP A 67 9.74 0.45 -5.32
C TRP A 67 9.65 -0.43 -4.05
N LYS A 68 9.29 0.17 -2.90
CA LYS A 68 9.11 -0.60 -1.66
C LYS A 68 8.00 -1.63 -1.79
N ALA A 69 6.88 -1.26 -2.40
CA ALA A 69 5.75 -2.16 -2.63
C ALA A 69 6.15 -3.38 -3.46
N LEU A 70 6.81 -3.15 -4.59
CA LEU A 70 7.33 -4.21 -5.46
C LEU A 70 8.36 -5.09 -4.72
N LYS A 71 9.23 -4.49 -3.90
CA LYS A 71 10.20 -5.25 -3.08
C LYS A 71 9.56 -6.08 -1.98
N VAL A 72 8.48 -5.62 -1.38
CA VAL A 72 7.66 -6.42 -0.45
C VAL A 72 6.89 -7.52 -1.20
N GLY A 73 6.75 -7.39 -2.51
CA GLY A 73 6.16 -8.40 -3.39
C GLY A 73 4.65 -8.25 -3.53
N PHE A 74 4.14 -7.02 -3.55
CA PHE A 74 2.85 -6.73 -4.17
C PHE A 74 2.98 -6.93 -5.69
N THR A 75 1.94 -7.46 -6.34
CA THR A 75 1.88 -7.51 -7.81
C THR A 75 1.40 -6.17 -8.36
N GLY A 76 1.66 -5.88 -9.65
CA GLY A 76 1.20 -4.64 -10.27
C GLY A 76 -0.31 -4.40 -10.12
N GLU A 77 -1.13 -5.44 -10.29
CA GLU A 77 -2.59 -5.39 -10.15
C GLU A 77 -3.10 -4.99 -8.74
N GLN A 78 -2.21 -4.99 -7.75
CA GLN A 78 -2.48 -4.56 -6.38
C GLN A 78 -2.06 -3.12 -6.10
N LEU A 79 -1.50 -2.40 -7.08
CA LEU A 79 -0.85 -1.11 -6.89
C LEU A 79 -1.57 0.01 -7.65
N ILE A 80 -1.87 1.10 -6.93
CA ILE A 80 -2.40 2.34 -7.51
C ILE A 80 -1.42 3.48 -7.25
N PHE A 81 -1.01 4.18 -8.31
CA PHE A 81 -0.05 5.28 -8.21
C PHE A 81 -0.73 6.65 -8.31
N ASN A 82 -0.79 7.34 -7.17
CA ASN A 82 -1.21 8.74 -6.99
C ASN A 82 -0.02 9.71 -7.02
N GLY A 83 -0.30 11.00 -6.81
CA GLY A 83 0.72 12.06 -6.72
C GLY A 83 0.59 13.09 -7.84
N THR A 84 0.82 14.36 -7.53
CA THR A 84 0.57 15.50 -8.45
C THR A 84 1.75 15.81 -9.36
N SER A 85 2.93 15.27 -9.07
CA SER A 85 4.18 15.66 -9.75
C SER A 85 5.02 14.42 -10.05
N LYS A 86 4.43 13.46 -10.77
CA LYS A 86 5.09 12.21 -11.14
C LYS A 86 6.22 12.50 -12.13
N GLU A 87 7.42 12.04 -11.81
CA GLU A 87 8.56 12.14 -12.72
C GLU A 87 8.52 11.03 -13.78
N VAL A 88 9.20 11.26 -14.90
CA VAL A 88 9.22 10.32 -16.05
C VAL A 88 9.67 8.93 -15.63
N TRP A 89 10.72 8.81 -14.81
CA TRP A 89 11.21 7.51 -14.35
C TRP A 89 10.23 6.79 -13.42
N GLU A 90 9.40 7.53 -12.67
CA GLU A 90 8.37 6.94 -11.82
C GLU A 90 7.24 6.35 -12.68
N LEU A 91 6.87 7.06 -13.76
CA LEU A 91 5.89 6.59 -14.73
C LEU A 91 6.41 5.38 -15.51
N GLU A 92 7.68 5.38 -15.94
CA GLU A 92 8.32 4.23 -16.57
C GLU A 92 8.31 3.01 -15.65
N LEU A 93 8.66 3.18 -14.36
CA LEU A 93 8.61 2.11 -13.38
C LEU A 93 7.18 1.56 -13.21
N ALA A 94 6.18 2.43 -13.12
CA ALA A 94 4.77 2.05 -12.99
C ALA A 94 4.27 1.25 -14.19
N ILE A 95 4.57 1.72 -15.41
CA ILE A 95 4.21 1.05 -16.66
C ILE A 95 4.88 -0.32 -16.75
N ASN A 96 6.20 -0.38 -16.52
CA ASN A 96 6.97 -1.63 -16.60
C ASN A 96 6.56 -2.65 -15.53
N SER A 97 5.98 -2.19 -14.42
CA SER A 97 5.48 -3.05 -13.35
C SER A 97 4.02 -3.49 -13.53
N ASN A 98 3.37 -3.09 -14.63
CA ASN A 98 1.95 -3.36 -14.93
C ASN A 98 1.03 -3.00 -13.77
N ILE A 99 1.19 -1.80 -13.19
CA ILE A 99 0.35 -1.41 -12.06
C ILE A 99 -1.12 -1.25 -12.46
N TYR A 100 -2.03 -1.49 -11.51
CA TYR A 100 -3.48 -1.44 -11.75
C TYR A 100 -3.94 -0.11 -12.34
N ALA A 101 -3.46 1.00 -11.78
CA ALA A 101 -3.80 2.33 -12.28
C ALA A 101 -2.74 3.38 -11.93
N ILE A 102 -2.49 4.29 -12.87
CA ILE A 102 -1.84 5.58 -12.62
C ILE A 102 -2.95 6.63 -12.59
N GLN A 103 -3.14 7.29 -11.45
CA GLN A 103 -4.13 8.37 -11.33
C GLN A 103 -3.54 9.65 -11.94
N VAL A 104 -4.17 10.18 -13.00
CA VAL A 104 -3.72 11.39 -13.68
C VAL A 104 -4.29 12.61 -12.97
N ASP A 105 -3.39 13.52 -12.57
CA ASP A 105 -3.76 14.79 -11.94
C ASP A 105 -3.78 15.95 -12.95
N SER A 106 -2.76 16.02 -13.81
CA SER A 106 -2.63 17.00 -14.91
C SER A 106 -1.89 16.45 -16.12
#